data_AF-A0A512PG07-F1
#
_entry.id   AF-A0A512PG07-F1
#
_cell.length_a   1.000
_cell.length_b   1.000
_cell.length_c   1.000
_cell.angle_alpha   90.00
_cell.angle_beta   90.00
_cell.angle_gamma   90.00
#
_symmetry.space_group_name_H-M   'P 1'
#
loop_
_entity.id
_entity.type
_entity.pdbx_description
1 polymer ?
#
loop_
_entity_poly.entity_id
_entity_poly.type
_entity_poly.pdbx_seq_one_letter_code
_entity_poly.pdbx_strand_id
1 'polypeptide(L)'
;MSDPSGSSAALPGDAVGGDALRALVAVMDRLRSPGGCPWDAEQTHESLVPYLLEEAHELVEAVETGDRAGLREELGDVLLQVVFHARVAQEDPVDPFDVDDVASDLIDKLVRRHPHVFGPTPASAVADLHVQWDRIKKVEKRRASALDGVPASLGALARAQKLVSRAARAGLPVTVPVVPGTAAVAEPANDDGDGGDIGEGGPAVGERLLAMVMAAHAQGVDAEGELRRATAAWEAHAREVESAGVAPQGPQPRE
;
A
#
# COMPACT_ATOMS: atom_id res chain seq x y z
N MET A 1 20.49 11.16 -48.04
CA MET A 1 20.01 10.06 -47.19
C MET A 1 20.62 10.31 -45.83
N SER A 2 19.83 10.87 -44.92
CA SER A 2 20.26 11.24 -43.58
C SER A 2 19.86 10.12 -42.63
N ASP A 3 20.84 9.54 -41.96
CA ASP A 3 20.68 8.53 -40.91
C ASP A 3 20.16 9.19 -39.62
N PRO A 4 19.07 8.73 -38.99
CA PRO A 4 18.68 9.18 -37.66
C PRO A 4 19.00 8.08 -36.64
N SER A 5 20.27 7.92 -36.29
CA SER A 5 20.63 7.10 -35.12
C SER A 5 20.37 7.92 -33.85
N GLY A 6 19.22 7.66 -33.21
CA GLY A 6 18.90 8.19 -31.89
C GLY A 6 19.96 7.80 -30.87
N SER A 7 20.61 8.80 -30.29
CA SER A 7 21.58 8.65 -29.21
C SER A 7 20.86 8.14 -27.96
N SER A 8 21.06 6.87 -27.61
CA SER A 8 20.71 6.33 -26.30
C SER A 8 21.59 7.02 -25.25
N ALA A 9 20.96 7.78 -24.34
CA ALA A 9 21.67 8.44 -23.26
C ALA A 9 22.08 7.38 -22.23
N ALA A 10 23.37 7.05 -22.18
CA ALA A 10 23.93 6.18 -21.16
C ALA A 10 23.74 6.80 -19.77
N LEU A 11 23.23 6.00 -18.83
CA LEU A 11 23.15 6.36 -17.41
C LEU A 11 24.58 6.48 -16.84
N PRO A 12 24.89 7.50 -16.02
CA PRO A 12 26.24 7.70 -15.49
C PRO A 12 26.61 6.59 -14.49
N GLY A 13 27.75 5.94 -14.74
CA GLY A 13 28.41 5.02 -13.80
C GLY A 13 29.33 5.77 -12.83
N ASP A 14 29.28 5.41 -11.55
CA ASP A 14 30.36 4.64 -10.92
C ASP A 14 30.02 4.24 -9.46
N ALA A 15 30.48 3.04 -9.11
CA ALA A 15 30.15 2.21 -7.94
C ALA A 15 28.68 1.79 -7.85
N VAL A 16 28.18 1.05 -8.87
CA VAL A 16 26.84 0.47 -8.79
C VAL A 16 26.85 -0.65 -7.74
N GLY A 17 26.46 -0.32 -6.52
CA GLY A 17 26.08 -1.30 -5.51
C GLY A 17 25.04 -2.25 -6.13
N GLY A 18 25.34 -3.54 -6.15
CA GLY A 18 24.53 -4.53 -6.86
C GLY A 18 25.01 -5.96 -6.71
N ASP A 19 26.24 -6.18 -6.26
CA ASP A 19 26.78 -7.54 -6.04
C ASP A 19 25.98 -8.31 -4.98
N ALA A 20 25.54 -7.64 -3.92
CA ALA A 20 24.67 -8.26 -2.90
C ALA A 20 23.28 -8.61 -3.46
N LEU A 21 22.73 -7.78 -4.35
CA LEU A 21 21.45 -8.06 -5.01
C LEU A 21 21.57 -9.24 -5.97
N ARG A 22 22.63 -9.29 -6.79
CA ARG A 22 22.95 -10.44 -7.63
C ARG A 22 23.15 -11.72 -6.80
N ALA A 23 23.83 -11.61 -5.66
CA ALA A 23 24.01 -12.73 -4.74
C ALA A 23 22.67 -13.20 -4.16
N LEU A 24 21.76 -12.29 -3.78
CA LEU A 24 20.42 -12.64 -3.33
C LEU A 24 19.64 -13.43 -4.40
N VAL A 25 19.70 -12.99 -5.66
CA VAL A 25 19.07 -13.71 -6.77
C VAL A 25 19.63 -15.12 -6.91
N ALA A 26 20.96 -15.28 -6.83
CA ALA A 26 21.60 -16.60 -6.87
C ALA A 26 21.25 -17.48 -5.66
N VAL A 27 21.10 -16.89 -4.48
CA VAL A 27 20.65 -17.61 -3.27
C VAL A 27 19.22 -18.10 -3.47
N MET A 28 18.31 -17.26 -3.92
CA MET A 28 16.92 -17.64 -4.18
C MET A 28 16.81 -18.75 -5.24
N ASP A 29 17.57 -18.63 -6.34
CA ASP A 29 17.60 -19.69 -7.36
C ASP A 29 18.08 -21.03 -6.77
N ARG A 30 19.12 -21.00 -5.93
CA ARG A 30 19.61 -22.21 -5.26
C ARG A 30 18.60 -22.79 -4.28
N LEU A 31 17.88 -21.94 -3.54
CA LEU A 31 16.86 -22.35 -2.58
C LEU A 31 15.69 -23.05 -3.28
N ARG A 32 15.19 -22.50 -4.39
CA ARG A 32 14.04 -23.07 -5.10
C ARG A 32 14.38 -24.23 -6.02
N SER A 33 15.57 -24.25 -6.61
CA SER A 33 15.98 -25.28 -7.58
C SER A 33 16.16 -26.68 -6.95
N PRO A 34 16.16 -27.77 -7.75
CA PRO A 34 16.37 -29.12 -7.25
C PRO A 34 17.60 -29.27 -6.34
N GLY A 35 17.40 -29.96 -5.21
CA GLY A 35 18.42 -30.08 -4.16
C GLY A 35 18.60 -28.83 -3.29
N GLY A 36 17.69 -27.85 -3.41
CA GLY A 36 17.49 -26.74 -2.50
C GLY A 36 16.50 -27.07 -1.37
N CYS A 37 15.78 -26.07 -0.90
CA CYS A 37 14.79 -26.16 0.17
C CYS A 37 13.44 -26.64 -0.37
N PRO A 38 12.87 -27.74 0.17
CA PRO A 38 11.56 -28.24 -0.27
C PRO A 38 10.42 -27.24 -0.08
N TRP A 39 10.45 -26.46 1.01
CA TRP A 39 9.42 -25.45 1.26
C TRP A 39 9.46 -24.35 0.20
N ASP A 40 10.66 -23.88 -0.17
CA ASP A 40 10.80 -22.83 -1.20
C ASP A 40 10.36 -23.30 -2.58
N ALA A 41 10.63 -24.57 -2.90
CA ALA A 41 10.22 -25.21 -4.15
C ALA A 41 8.69 -25.35 -4.29
N GLU A 42 7.96 -25.52 -3.19
CA GLU A 42 6.51 -25.70 -3.18
C GLU A 42 5.72 -24.37 -3.24
N GLN A 43 6.37 -23.21 -3.05
CA GLN A 43 5.67 -21.92 -3.03
C GLN A 43 5.11 -21.53 -4.41
N THR A 44 3.93 -20.92 -4.40
CA THR A 44 3.27 -20.30 -5.56
C THR A 44 3.07 -18.80 -5.31
N HIS A 45 2.65 -18.05 -6.32
CA HIS A 45 2.30 -16.64 -6.12
C HIS A 45 1.21 -16.46 -5.05
N GLU A 46 0.22 -17.34 -5.02
CA GLU A 46 -0.90 -17.29 -4.08
C GLU A 46 -0.47 -17.62 -2.65
N SER A 47 0.43 -18.60 -2.46
CA SER A 47 0.91 -18.96 -1.13
C SER A 47 1.82 -17.89 -0.51
N LEU A 48 2.45 -17.05 -1.34
CA LEU A 48 3.33 -15.97 -0.90
C LEU A 48 2.59 -14.68 -0.50
N VAL A 49 1.32 -14.50 -0.91
CA VAL A 49 0.54 -13.27 -0.63
C VAL A 49 0.46 -12.90 0.86
N PRO A 50 0.16 -13.83 1.79
CA PRO A 50 0.06 -13.49 3.21
C PRO A 50 1.37 -12.91 3.75
N TYR A 51 2.50 -13.52 3.39
CA TYR A 51 3.84 -13.06 3.80
C TYR A 51 4.12 -11.66 3.24
N LEU A 52 3.88 -11.41 1.95
CA LEU A 52 4.05 -10.07 1.38
C LEU A 52 3.22 -8.99 2.09
N LEU A 53 2.01 -9.32 2.55
CA LEU A 53 1.19 -8.38 3.31
C LEU A 53 1.75 -8.15 4.71
N GLU A 54 2.23 -9.20 5.37
CA GLU A 54 2.89 -9.15 6.67
C GLU A 54 4.14 -8.27 6.62
N GLU A 55 5.11 -8.57 5.74
CA GLU A 55 6.35 -7.78 5.59
C GLU A 55 6.06 -6.31 5.25
N ALA A 56 5.03 -6.05 4.44
CA ALA A 56 4.63 -4.69 4.09
C ALA A 56 4.06 -3.93 5.30
N HIS A 57 3.40 -4.62 6.23
CA HIS A 57 2.87 -4.04 7.46
C HIS A 57 3.96 -3.87 8.52
N GLU A 58 4.88 -4.82 8.66
CA GLU A 58 6.06 -4.70 9.54
C GLU A 58 6.95 -3.54 9.09
N LEU A 59 7.14 -3.38 7.76
CA LEU A 59 7.83 -2.22 7.20
C LEU A 59 7.14 -0.89 7.59
N VAL A 60 5.81 -0.85 7.57
CA VAL A 60 5.05 0.33 8.00
C VAL A 60 5.26 0.59 9.50
N GLU A 61 5.22 -0.45 10.33
CA GLU A 61 5.45 -0.34 11.77
C GLU A 61 6.85 0.18 12.07
N ALA A 62 7.88 -0.34 11.42
CA ALA A 62 9.26 0.12 11.59
C ALA A 62 9.42 1.61 11.23
N VAL A 63 8.72 2.09 10.20
CA VAL A 63 8.68 3.52 9.86
C VAL A 63 7.96 4.35 10.93
N GLU A 64 6.79 3.89 11.37
CA GLU A 64 5.94 4.63 12.33
C GLU A 64 6.55 4.69 13.74
N THR A 65 7.28 3.64 14.15
CA THR A 65 7.98 3.57 15.44
C THR A 65 9.39 4.19 15.40
N GLY A 66 9.91 4.47 14.20
CA GLY A 66 11.26 4.99 14.02
C GLY A 66 12.37 3.96 14.26
N ASP A 67 12.05 2.66 14.24
CA ASP A 67 13.05 1.60 14.36
C ASP A 67 13.91 1.50 13.09
N ARG A 68 15.15 1.96 13.20
CA ARG A 68 16.11 1.96 12.08
C ARG A 68 16.67 0.57 11.77
N ALA A 69 16.74 -0.32 12.76
CA ALA A 69 17.22 -1.67 12.55
C ALA A 69 16.13 -2.48 11.85
N GLY A 70 14.91 -2.50 12.42
CA GLY A 70 13.73 -3.10 11.80
C GLY A 70 13.50 -2.57 10.39
N LEU A 71 13.56 -1.25 10.16
CA LEU A 71 13.37 -0.68 8.82
C LEU A 71 14.30 -1.31 7.77
N ARG A 72 15.55 -1.64 8.13
CA ARG A 72 16.48 -2.28 7.19
C ARG A 72 16.15 -3.75 6.96
N GLU A 73 15.70 -4.44 8.00
CA GLU A 73 15.26 -5.85 7.97
C GLU A 73 14.03 -5.98 7.08
N GLU A 74 12.96 -5.23 7.37
CA GLU A 74 11.70 -5.29 6.63
C GLU A 74 11.83 -4.84 5.16
N LEU A 75 12.72 -3.89 4.87
CA LEU A 75 13.06 -3.56 3.47
C LEU A 75 13.71 -4.75 2.75
N GLY A 76 14.48 -5.55 3.47
CA GLY A 76 15.05 -6.80 3.00
C GLY A 76 14.00 -7.87 2.77
N ASP A 77 13.00 -8.01 3.64
CA ASP A 77 11.96 -9.03 3.52
C ASP A 77 10.94 -8.68 2.42
N VAL A 78 10.57 -7.41 2.28
CA VAL A 78 9.83 -6.96 1.09
C VAL A 78 10.63 -7.21 -0.20
N LEU A 79 11.94 -6.99 -0.18
CA LEU A 79 12.81 -7.30 -1.33
C LEU A 79 12.89 -8.81 -1.60
N LEU A 80 12.93 -9.64 -0.56
CA LEU A 80 12.89 -11.10 -0.66
C LEU A 80 11.62 -11.53 -1.40
N GLN A 81 10.45 -10.98 -1.05
CA GLN A 81 9.20 -11.29 -1.72
C GLN A 81 9.26 -10.95 -3.22
N VAL A 82 9.82 -9.79 -3.60
CA VAL A 82 10.00 -9.42 -5.03
C VAL A 82 10.87 -10.44 -5.77
N VAL A 83 12.01 -10.82 -5.18
CA VAL A 83 12.93 -11.81 -5.79
C VAL A 83 12.30 -13.19 -5.85
N PHE A 84 11.55 -13.60 -4.83
CA PHE A 84 10.85 -14.88 -4.79
C PHE A 84 9.80 -14.94 -5.89
N HIS A 85 8.88 -13.97 -5.96
CA HIS A 85 7.87 -13.92 -7.01
C HIS A 85 8.51 -13.91 -8.41
N ALA A 86 9.59 -13.16 -8.63
CA ALA A 86 10.31 -13.18 -9.90
C ALA A 86 10.89 -14.56 -10.23
N ARG A 87 11.44 -15.28 -9.23
CA ARG A 87 11.95 -16.64 -9.45
C ARG A 87 10.85 -17.66 -9.72
N VAL A 88 9.66 -17.52 -9.11
CA VAL A 88 8.48 -18.34 -9.45
C VAL A 88 8.03 -18.04 -10.89
N ALA A 89 8.01 -16.77 -11.29
CA ALA A 89 7.56 -16.37 -12.63
C ALA A 89 8.43 -16.93 -13.76
N GLN A 90 9.73 -17.15 -13.53
CA GLN A 90 10.62 -17.81 -14.50
C GLN A 90 10.16 -19.23 -14.90
N GLU A 91 9.36 -19.88 -14.06
CA GLU A 91 8.85 -21.23 -14.30
C GLU A 91 7.53 -21.23 -15.08
N ASP A 92 6.95 -20.07 -15.38
CA ASP A 92 5.72 -19.99 -16.15
C ASP A 92 5.95 -20.50 -17.59
N PRO A 93 5.13 -21.43 -18.10
CA PRO A 93 5.35 -22.03 -19.42
C PRO A 93 4.90 -21.15 -20.59
N VAL A 94 4.17 -20.06 -20.33
CA VAL A 94 3.54 -19.21 -21.36
C VAL A 94 4.21 -17.84 -21.43
N ASP A 95 4.42 -17.21 -20.28
CA ASP A 95 4.92 -15.83 -20.16
C ASP A 95 5.94 -15.71 -19.01
N PRO A 96 7.10 -16.39 -19.11
CA PRO A 96 8.12 -16.33 -18.08
C PRO A 96 8.82 -14.96 -18.08
N PHE A 97 9.10 -14.46 -16.88
CA PHE A 97 9.95 -13.29 -16.68
C PHE A 97 10.80 -13.46 -15.41
N ASP A 98 11.90 -12.71 -15.33
CA ASP A 98 12.79 -12.72 -14.17
C ASP A 98 12.86 -11.37 -13.43
N VAL A 99 13.78 -11.28 -12.47
CA VAL A 99 13.97 -10.08 -11.67
C VAL A 99 14.59 -8.93 -12.47
N ASP A 100 15.36 -9.23 -13.52
CA ASP A 100 15.94 -8.23 -14.41
C ASP A 100 14.86 -7.65 -15.33
N ASP A 101 13.89 -8.46 -15.77
CA ASP A 101 12.69 -7.98 -16.47
C ASP A 101 11.88 -7.03 -15.58
N VAL A 102 11.61 -7.42 -14.32
CA VAL A 102 10.91 -6.57 -13.34
C VAL A 102 11.64 -5.24 -13.13
N ALA A 103 12.97 -5.28 -12.99
CA ALA A 103 13.79 -4.09 -12.82
C ALA A 103 13.78 -3.22 -14.09
N SER A 104 13.90 -3.81 -15.27
CA SER A 104 13.91 -3.12 -16.56
C SER A 104 12.58 -2.41 -16.82
N ASP A 105 11.46 -3.09 -16.59
CA ASP A 105 10.11 -2.49 -16.68
C ASP A 105 9.91 -1.33 -15.70
N LEU A 106 10.47 -1.46 -14.50
CA LEU A 106 10.45 -0.36 -13.51
C LEU A 106 11.30 0.82 -13.99
N ILE A 107 12.52 0.57 -14.48
CA ILE A 107 13.44 1.60 -15.00
C ILE A 107 12.78 2.34 -16.16
N ASP A 108 12.28 1.64 -17.17
CA ASP A 108 11.63 2.24 -18.35
C ASP A 108 10.42 3.08 -17.95
N LYS A 109 9.61 2.58 -17.02
CA LYS A 109 8.48 3.32 -16.45
C LYS A 109 8.92 4.57 -15.69
N LEU A 110 10.00 4.52 -14.91
CA LEU A 110 10.49 5.66 -14.15
C LEU A 110 11.13 6.72 -15.07
N VAL A 111 11.96 6.31 -16.02
CA VAL A 111 12.59 7.20 -17.01
C VAL A 111 11.52 7.95 -17.80
N ARG A 112 10.55 7.21 -18.36
CA ARG A 112 9.46 7.78 -19.15
C ARG A 112 8.56 8.72 -18.38
N ARG A 113 8.36 8.49 -17.08
CA ARG A 113 7.52 9.35 -16.22
C ARG A 113 8.27 10.51 -15.58
N HIS A 114 9.59 10.59 -15.72
CA HIS A 114 10.41 11.72 -15.28
C HIS A 114 11.18 12.34 -16.46
N PRO A 115 10.50 12.81 -17.52
CA PRO A 115 11.17 13.45 -18.64
C PRO A 115 11.84 14.78 -18.25
N HIS A 116 11.56 15.31 -17.06
CA HIS A 116 12.26 16.47 -16.50
C HIS A 116 13.60 16.13 -15.85
N VAL A 117 13.84 14.85 -15.54
CA VAL A 117 15.13 14.35 -15.05
C VAL A 117 15.93 13.75 -16.19
N PHE A 118 15.29 12.95 -17.05
CA PHE A 118 15.96 12.13 -18.07
C PHE A 118 15.75 12.63 -19.51
N GLY A 119 14.99 13.70 -19.70
CA GLY A 119 14.71 14.29 -21.01
C GLY A 119 15.12 15.77 -21.08
N PRO A 120 14.90 16.42 -22.23
CA PRO A 120 15.31 17.82 -22.44
C PRO A 120 14.36 18.85 -21.80
N THR A 121 13.23 18.41 -21.22
CA THR A 121 12.23 19.30 -20.64
C THR A 121 12.71 19.79 -19.28
N PRO A 122 12.84 21.10 -19.02
CA PRO A 122 13.20 21.58 -17.68
C PRO A 122 12.12 21.23 -16.66
N ALA A 123 12.51 20.99 -15.40
CA ALA A 123 11.55 20.85 -14.31
C ALA A 123 10.78 22.17 -14.09
N SER A 124 9.46 22.08 -14.05
CA SER A 124 8.57 23.15 -13.54
C SER A 124 8.30 22.95 -12.04
N ALA A 125 7.42 23.76 -11.43
CA ALA A 125 7.13 23.65 -10.00
C ALA A 125 6.61 22.25 -9.60
N VAL A 126 6.74 21.87 -8.32
CA VAL A 126 6.30 20.53 -7.82
C VAL A 126 4.83 20.23 -8.16
N ALA A 127 3.95 21.23 -8.11
CA ALA A 127 2.55 21.08 -8.49
C ALA A 127 2.38 20.65 -9.96
N ASP A 128 3.23 21.16 -10.85
CA ASP A 128 3.22 20.83 -12.28
C ASP A 128 3.73 19.40 -12.53
N LEU A 129 4.66 18.91 -11.70
CA LEU A 129 5.18 17.53 -11.80
C LEU A 129 4.10 16.49 -11.47
N HIS A 130 3.26 16.74 -10.46
CA HIS A 130 2.13 15.84 -10.14
C HIS A 130 1.10 15.79 -11.28
N VAL A 131 0.79 16.95 -11.88
CA VAL A 131 -0.13 17.04 -13.02
C VAL A 131 0.43 16.30 -14.25
N GLN A 132 1.72 16.48 -14.51
CA GLN A 132 2.42 15.80 -15.60
C GLN A 132 2.41 14.28 -15.40
N TRP A 133 2.73 13.82 -14.20
CA TRP A 133 2.71 12.41 -13.82
C TRP A 133 1.34 11.76 -14.01
N ASP A 134 0.28 12.43 -13.56
CA ASP A 134 -1.09 11.95 -13.72
C ASP A 134 -1.55 11.95 -15.18
N ARG A 135 -1.12 12.93 -15.99
CA ARG A 135 -1.37 12.97 -17.42
C ARG A 135 -0.73 11.77 -18.13
N ILE A 136 0.55 11.48 -17.85
CA ILE A 136 1.27 10.34 -18.45
C ILE A 136 0.56 9.03 -18.07
N LYS A 137 0.19 8.86 -16.79
CA LYS A 137 -0.57 7.68 -16.33
C LYS A 137 -1.91 7.49 -17.03
N LYS A 138 -2.64 8.57 -17.30
CA LYS A 138 -3.94 8.51 -18.00
C LYS A 138 -3.78 7.99 -19.44
N VAL A 139 -2.75 8.44 -20.15
CA VAL A 139 -2.46 7.98 -21.52
C VAL A 139 -2.08 6.50 -21.55
N GLU A 140 -1.24 6.06 -20.60
CA GLU A 140 -0.74 4.68 -20.54
C GLU A 140 -1.83 3.65 -20.23
N LYS A 141 -2.72 3.94 -19.27
CA LYS A 141 -3.59 2.91 -18.70
C LYS A 141 -4.94 2.73 -19.40
N ARG A 142 -5.29 3.56 -20.41
CA ARG A 142 -6.56 3.55 -21.19
C ARG A 142 -7.75 2.91 -20.46
N ARG A 143 -8.04 3.37 -19.24
CA ARG A 143 -9.03 2.73 -18.36
C ARG A 143 -10.44 3.07 -18.81
N ALA A 144 -11.36 2.11 -18.68
CA ALA A 144 -12.77 2.34 -18.96
C ALA A 144 -13.42 3.21 -17.88
N SER A 145 -12.99 3.06 -16.62
CA SER A 145 -13.43 3.87 -15.47
C SER A 145 -12.26 4.57 -14.77
N ALA A 146 -12.54 5.77 -14.24
CA ALA A 146 -11.60 6.49 -13.38
C ALA A 146 -11.22 5.71 -12.11
N LEU A 147 -12.10 4.80 -11.67
CA LEU A 147 -11.96 4.02 -10.44
C LEU A 147 -11.20 2.69 -10.65
N ASP A 148 -10.94 2.28 -11.90
CA ASP A 148 -10.31 1.00 -12.20
C ASP A 148 -8.91 0.87 -11.56
N GLY A 149 -8.56 -0.36 -11.16
CA GLY A 149 -7.26 -0.69 -10.60
C GLY A 149 -6.97 -0.03 -9.24
N VAL A 150 -8.01 0.23 -8.44
CA VAL A 150 -7.90 0.36 -6.99
C VAL A 150 -8.03 -1.05 -6.40
N PRO A 151 -6.99 -1.60 -5.75
CA PRO A 151 -7.05 -2.96 -5.21
C PRO A 151 -8.16 -3.10 -4.17
N ALA A 152 -8.88 -4.22 -4.24
CA ALA A 152 -9.92 -4.55 -3.26
C ALA A 152 -9.33 -4.98 -1.90
N SER A 153 -8.09 -5.47 -1.90
CA SER A 153 -7.34 -5.90 -0.71
C SER A 153 -6.82 -4.76 0.17
N LEU A 154 -6.91 -3.51 -0.27
CA LEU A 154 -6.54 -2.37 0.58
C LEU A 154 -7.45 -2.29 1.81
N GLY A 155 -6.87 -1.88 2.94
CA GLY A 155 -7.62 -1.50 4.14
C GLY A 155 -8.76 -0.53 3.82
N ALA A 156 -9.86 -0.62 4.56
CA ALA A 156 -11.11 0.02 4.19
C ALA A 156 -10.97 1.54 4.03
N LEU A 157 -10.22 2.21 4.91
CA LEU A 157 -10.01 3.67 4.85
C LEU A 157 -9.09 4.02 3.69
N ALA A 158 -7.98 3.31 3.52
CA ALA A 158 -7.04 3.49 2.42
C ALA A 158 -7.73 3.32 1.06
N ARG A 159 -8.56 2.29 0.92
CA ARG A 159 -9.35 2.01 -0.28
C ARG A 159 -10.35 3.13 -0.55
N ALA A 160 -11.12 3.54 0.46
CA ALA A 160 -12.09 4.63 0.34
C ALA A 160 -11.40 5.94 -0.07
N GLN A 161 -10.30 6.30 0.59
CA GLN A 161 -9.51 7.50 0.29
C GLN A 161 -8.95 7.45 -1.13
N LYS A 162 -8.52 6.28 -1.61
CA LYS A 162 -8.03 6.10 -2.99
C LYS A 162 -9.14 6.32 -4.01
N LEU A 163 -10.33 5.79 -3.78
CA LEU A 163 -11.49 5.96 -4.65
C LEU A 163 -11.92 7.43 -4.71
N VAL A 164 -12.00 8.09 -3.55
CA VAL A 164 -12.28 9.53 -3.42
C VAL A 164 -11.27 10.36 -4.21
N SER A 165 -9.98 10.08 -4.05
CA SER A 165 -8.92 10.78 -4.79
C SER A 165 -9.03 10.56 -6.31
N ARG A 166 -9.37 9.35 -6.75
CA ARG A 166 -9.57 9.04 -8.19
C ARG A 166 -10.77 9.78 -8.76
N ALA A 167 -11.89 9.78 -8.03
CA ALA A 167 -13.10 10.50 -8.40
C ALA A 167 -12.83 12.00 -8.55
N ALA A 168 -12.19 12.62 -7.53
CA ALA A 168 -11.82 14.04 -7.56
C ALA A 168 -10.94 14.39 -8.77
N ARG A 169 -9.89 13.59 -9.05
CA ARG A 169 -8.98 13.79 -10.19
C ARG A 169 -9.62 13.58 -11.56
N ALA A 170 -10.76 12.90 -11.60
CA ALA A 170 -11.57 12.71 -12.80
C ALA A 170 -12.67 13.79 -12.94
N GLY A 171 -12.79 14.71 -11.97
CA GLY A 171 -13.86 15.71 -11.95
C GLY A 171 -15.23 15.12 -11.61
N LEU A 172 -15.27 13.91 -11.05
CA LEU A 172 -16.53 13.32 -10.57
C LEU A 172 -16.95 14.01 -9.27
N PRO A 173 -18.26 14.17 -9.01
CA PRO A 173 -18.75 14.70 -7.74
C PRO A 173 -18.24 13.87 -6.57
N VAL A 174 -17.63 14.54 -5.59
CA VAL A 174 -17.20 13.91 -4.34
C VAL A 174 -17.98 14.56 -3.20
N THR A 175 -19.27 14.23 -3.12
CA THR A 175 -20.17 14.76 -2.10
C THR A 175 -20.12 13.89 -0.85
N VAL A 176 -19.83 14.50 0.29
CA VAL A 176 -19.95 13.82 1.58
C VAL A 176 -21.41 13.42 1.76
N PRO A 177 -21.73 12.13 2.02
CA PRO A 177 -23.10 11.74 2.34
C PRO A 177 -23.57 12.54 3.55
N VAL A 178 -24.71 13.24 3.43
CA VAL A 178 -25.32 13.90 4.58
C VAL A 178 -25.96 12.81 5.43
N VAL A 179 -25.27 12.36 6.47
CA VAL A 179 -25.81 11.41 7.43
C VAL A 179 -26.52 12.18 8.55
N PRO A 180 -27.83 12.04 8.75
CA PRO A 180 -28.51 12.61 9.91
C PRO A 180 -27.92 12.03 11.20
N GLY A 181 -27.58 12.87 12.19
CA GLY A 181 -27.11 12.42 13.51
C GLY A 181 -25.60 12.48 13.76
N THR A 182 -24.81 13.25 13.01
CA THR A 182 -23.38 13.48 13.31
C THR A 182 -23.11 14.35 14.56
N ALA A 183 -24.16 14.71 15.31
CA ALA A 183 -24.04 15.29 16.63
C ALA A 183 -24.33 14.18 17.66
N ALA A 184 -23.37 13.93 18.55
CA ALA A 184 -23.33 12.88 19.56
C ALA A 184 -22.87 11.50 19.05
N VAL A 185 -21.56 11.24 19.24
CA VAL A 185 -21.10 9.90 19.59
C VAL A 185 -21.81 9.58 20.91
N ALA A 186 -22.92 8.84 20.84
CA ALA A 186 -23.62 8.38 22.04
C ALA A 186 -22.77 7.30 22.72
N GLU A 187 -22.78 7.34 24.05
CA GLU A 187 -22.18 6.39 24.99
C GLU A 187 -22.31 4.92 24.55
N PRO A 188 -21.41 4.02 24.99
CA PRO A 188 -21.45 2.62 24.59
C PRO A 188 -22.83 2.04 24.90
N ALA A 189 -23.55 1.64 23.86
CA ALA A 189 -24.78 0.87 24.01
C ALA A 189 -24.39 -0.47 24.64
N ASN A 190 -24.84 -0.70 25.88
CA ASN A 190 -24.81 -2.01 26.49
C ASN A 190 -25.70 -2.93 25.64
N ASP A 191 -25.06 -3.76 24.82
CA ASP A 191 -25.73 -4.79 24.01
C ASP A 191 -25.85 -6.06 24.85
N ASP A 192 -27.02 -6.23 25.49
CA ASP A 192 -27.43 -7.50 26.07
C ASP A 192 -28.14 -8.31 25.01
N GLY A 193 -27.47 -9.36 24.53
CA GLY A 193 -27.95 -10.19 23.45
C GLY A 193 -29.36 -10.73 23.63
N ASP A 194 -30.16 -10.52 22.59
CA ASP A 194 -31.11 -11.51 22.07
C ASP A 194 -31.03 -11.43 20.54
N GLY A 195 -31.13 -12.57 19.86
CA GLY A 195 -30.87 -12.73 18.43
C GLY A 195 -31.85 -11.96 17.52
N GLY A 196 -31.68 -10.65 17.46
CA GLY A 196 -32.39 -9.71 16.59
C GLY A 196 -31.54 -9.30 15.41
N ASP A 197 -32.18 -9.28 14.25
CA ASP A 197 -31.68 -8.89 12.93
C ASP A 197 -30.63 -7.76 12.95
N ILE A 198 -29.57 -7.89 12.13
CA ILE A 198 -28.47 -6.90 11.96
C ILE A 198 -28.94 -5.61 11.22
N GLY A 199 -30.24 -5.36 11.23
CA GLY A 199 -30.94 -4.35 10.44
C GLY A 199 -31.44 -3.22 11.32
N GLU A 200 -30.67 -2.14 11.40
CA GLU A 200 -31.13 -0.73 11.36
C GLU A 200 -30.02 0.27 11.75
N GLY A 201 -28.96 -0.17 12.45
CA GLY A 201 -27.81 0.68 12.81
C GLY A 201 -26.63 0.68 11.82
N GLY A 202 -26.52 -0.35 10.97
CA GLY A 202 -25.36 -0.64 10.11
C GLY A 202 -25.09 0.31 8.92
N PRO A 203 -26.11 0.79 8.16
CA PRO A 203 -25.89 1.63 6.99
C PRO A 203 -25.31 3.01 7.35
N ALA A 204 -25.73 3.57 8.49
CA ALA A 204 -25.35 4.92 8.90
C ALA A 204 -23.90 5.01 9.41
N VAL A 205 -23.35 3.94 10.01
CA VAL A 205 -21.96 3.93 10.49
C VAL A 205 -20.98 3.97 9.32
N GLY A 206 -21.19 3.12 8.31
CA GLY A 206 -20.33 3.07 7.12
C GLY A 206 -20.28 4.41 6.39
N GLU A 207 -21.42 5.09 6.24
CA GLU A 207 -21.49 6.42 5.63
C GLU A 207 -20.77 7.49 6.44
N ARG A 208 -20.85 7.43 7.78
CA ARG A 208 -20.10 8.35 8.67
C ARG A 208 -18.59 8.11 8.57
N LEU A 209 -18.14 6.85 8.55
CA LEU A 209 -16.72 6.52 8.37
C LEU A 209 -16.23 7.02 7.00
N LEU A 210 -17.01 6.81 5.94
CA LEU A 210 -16.70 7.33 4.61
C LEU A 210 -16.63 8.87 4.61
N ALA A 211 -17.55 9.55 5.28
CA ALA A 211 -17.54 10.99 5.42
C ALA A 211 -16.27 11.51 6.12
N MET A 212 -15.80 10.82 7.17
CA MET A 212 -14.54 11.13 7.84
C MET A 212 -13.34 10.94 6.91
N VAL A 213 -13.30 9.86 6.13
CA VAL A 213 -12.24 9.63 5.13
C VAL A 213 -12.23 10.73 4.06
N MET A 214 -13.40 11.15 3.59
CA MET A 214 -13.51 12.24 2.61
C MET A 214 -13.03 13.57 3.19
N ALA A 215 -13.35 13.86 4.45
CA ALA A 215 -12.87 15.05 5.15
C ALA A 215 -11.35 15.02 5.36
N ALA A 216 -10.78 13.87 5.74
CA ALA A 216 -9.33 13.69 5.84
C ALA A 216 -8.64 13.89 4.48
N HIS A 217 -9.21 13.32 3.41
CA HIS A 217 -8.69 13.51 2.05
C HIS A 217 -8.64 14.99 1.63
N ALA A 218 -9.71 15.74 1.89
CA ALA A 218 -9.77 17.17 1.58
C ALA A 218 -8.71 18.00 2.31
N GLN A 219 -8.24 17.52 3.46
CA GLN A 219 -7.18 18.13 4.26
C GLN A 219 -5.77 17.60 3.90
N GLY A 220 -5.67 16.64 2.97
CA GLY A 220 -4.40 15.99 2.63
C GLY A 220 -3.89 15.01 3.69
N VAL A 221 -4.76 14.57 4.59
CA VAL A 221 -4.44 13.64 5.70
C VAL A 221 -4.66 12.20 5.26
N ASP A 222 -3.78 11.29 5.68
CA ASP A 222 -3.92 9.83 5.47
C ASP A 222 -4.82 9.21 6.53
N ALA A 223 -6.09 8.96 6.21
CA ALA A 223 -7.06 8.46 7.17
C ALA A 223 -6.69 7.09 7.77
N GLU A 224 -6.13 6.18 6.96
CA GLU A 224 -5.73 4.86 7.43
C GLU A 224 -4.56 4.99 8.42
N GLY A 225 -3.53 5.76 8.07
CA GLY A 225 -2.38 6.00 8.94
C GLY A 225 -2.73 6.75 10.23
N GLU A 226 -3.63 7.74 10.17
CA GLU A 226 -4.13 8.41 11.39
C GLU A 226 -4.85 7.43 12.33
N LEU A 227 -5.72 6.58 11.79
CA LEU A 227 -6.41 5.60 12.64
C LEU A 227 -5.42 4.60 13.25
N ARG A 228 -4.45 4.08 12.47
CA ARG A 228 -3.42 3.18 13.01
C ARG A 228 -2.66 3.82 14.18
N ARG A 229 -2.19 5.06 14.03
CA ARG A 229 -1.49 5.79 15.11
C ARG A 229 -2.37 6.00 16.34
N ALA A 230 -3.62 6.41 16.13
CA ALA A 230 -4.56 6.60 17.24
C ALA A 230 -4.87 5.30 17.98
N THR A 231 -5.04 4.19 17.25
CA THR A 231 -5.26 2.85 17.81
C THR A 231 -4.04 2.39 18.61
N ALA A 232 -2.82 2.56 18.10
CA ALA A 232 -1.59 2.22 18.82
C ALA A 232 -1.44 3.01 20.13
N ALA A 233 -1.76 4.32 20.11
CA ALA A 233 -1.74 5.14 21.32
C ALA A 233 -2.79 4.70 22.36
N TRP A 234 -3.99 4.35 21.91
CA TRP A 234 -5.04 3.81 22.78
C TRP A 234 -4.64 2.45 23.38
N GLU A 235 -4.04 1.57 22.57
CA GLU A 235 -3.57 0.26 23.02
C GLU A 235 -2.48 0.40 24.09
N ALA A 236 -1.50 1.28 23.87
CA ALA A 236 -0.46 1.57 24.86
C ALA A 236 -1.07 2.02 26.20
N HIS A 237 -2.05 2.93 26.14
CA HIS A 237 -2.77 3.37 27.33
C HIS A 237 -3.54 2.23 28.02
N ALA A 238 -4.22 1.37 27.25
CA ALA A 238 -4.95 0.23 27.81
C ALA A 238 -4.01 -0.75 28.54
N ARG A 239 -2.83 -1.03 27.97
CA ARG A 239 -1.79 -1.87 28.59
C ARG A 239 -1.22 -1.28 29.88
N GLU A 240 -1.06 0.05 29.94
CA GLU A 240 -0.65 0.76 31.17
C GLU A 240 -1.69 0.59 32.29
N VAL A 241 -2.97 0.76 31.96
CA VAL A 241 -4.09 0.61 32.92
C VAL A 241 -4.17 -0.84 33.43
N GLU A 242 -4.04 -1.83 32.54
CA GLU A 242 -3.99 -3.25 32.89
C GLU A 242 -2.83 -3.55 33.84
N SER A 243 -1.63 -3.05 33.52
CA SER A 243 -0.41 -3.25 34.32
C SER A 243 -0.49 -2.58 35.70
N ALA A 244 -1.24 -1.49 35.82
CA ALA A 244 -1.47 -0.79 37.08
C ALA A 244 -2.45 -1.52 38.02
N GLY A 245 -3.05 -2.65 37.60
CA GLY A 245 -3.94 -3.45 38.43
C GLY A 245 -5.27 -2.76 38.74
N VAL A 246 -5.68 -1.80 37.91
CA VAL A 246 -7.02 -1.21 38.02
C VAL A 246 -8.02 -2.32 37.71
N ALA A 247 -8.72 -2.81 38.73
CA ALA A 247 -9.75 -3.82 38.55
C ALA A 247 -10.76 -3.32 37.51
N PRO A 248 -11.21 -4.16 36.55
CA PRO A 248 -12.28 -3.76 35.65
C PRO A 248 -13.45 -3.32 36.53
N GLN A 249 -13.96 -2.11 36.29
CA GLN A 249 -15.23 -1.72 36.89
C GLN A 249 -16.24 -2.73 36.35
N GLY A 250 -16.58 -3.72 37.18
CA GLY A 250 -17.59 -4.69 36.84
C GLY A 250 -18.86 -3.97 36.41
N PRO A 251 -19.66 -4.54 35.51
CA PRO A 251 -20.91 -3.91 35.08
C PRO A 251 -21.70 -3.52 36.33
N GLN A 252 -22.07 -2.23 36.45
CA GLN A 252 -22.80 -1.77 37.61
C GLN A 252 -24.11 -2.56 37.75
N PRO A 253 -24.51 -2.95 38.98
CA PRO A 253 -25.79 -3.61 39.20
C PRO A 253 -26.91 -2.72 38.68
N ARG A 254 -27.78 -3.29 37.85
CA ARG A 254 -28.95 -2.60 37.29
C ARG A 254 -29.99 -2.40 38.38
N GLU A 255 -30.47 -1.18 38.56
CA GLU A 255 -31.72 -0.89 39.27
C GLU A 255 -32.94 -1.10 38.36
#